data_AF-A0A1I8FR87-F1
#
_entry.id   AF-A0A1I8FR87-F1
#
_cell.length_a   1.000
_cell.length_b   1.000
_cell.length_c   1.000
_cell.angle_alpha   90.00
_cell.angle_beta   90.00
_cell.angle_gamma   90.00
#
_symmetry.space_group_name_H-M   'P 1'
#
loop_
_entity.id
_entity.type
_entity.pdbx_description
1 polymer ?
#
loop_
_entity_poly.entity_id
_entity_poly.type
_entity_poly.pdbx_seq_one_letter_code
_entity_poly.pdbx_strand_id
1 'polypeptide(L)'
;TIFKCKVPINTAVVPKLETGLGNRAIAIDPEKGIQVQEDPTMFTSTRRFYMRLEAPKSAFWGEQLGIRVLVVLKKSKDYDFVSVGAGARGGGHTMIYFPVLPRQTGKVTISFCTYSFIGGECSAITIPISINGVANSYSSPILIDLVDNSELLAQNFFIIAEQTFVEPEKRWRRYVPGSKAAYLTVVGDIAQRLAPDQPYCDASCSAWKPVGSAESVLFNMNRNVQMLHYLRMTKQLQDATLKSTLTYVNTQFARLTFFIEPTSGGISNFPRTRVTITALSVLATSHPSIPKPLGPLASTISSAALSYLRRHLPKMGNNALCLAMTAYALTFDSDTTYKFKARDMLLSSVRTDNYLYWAVRRLRPLIREPDTGRKENGNFTLYKATSLHSADSSARCAAVASGPL
;
A
#
# COMPACT_ATOMS: atom_id res chain seq x y z
N THR A 1 -23.67 -50.32 27.18
CA THR A 1 -22.26 -49.88 27.06
C THR A 1 -22.28 -48.41 26.67
N ILE A 2 -22.16 -47.51 27.65
CA ILE A 2 -22.15 -46.06 27.42
C ILE A 2 -20.79 -45.71 26.83
N PHE A 3 -20.73 -45.43 25.53
CA PHE A 3 -19.53 -44.91 24.89
C PHE A 3 -19.20 -43.55 25.51
N LYS A 4 -18.27 -43.53 26.47
CA LYS A 4 -17.53 -42.34 26.90
C LYS A 4 -16.61 -41.91 25.75
N CYS A 5 -17.18 -41.35 24.68
CA CYS A 5 -16.39 -40.48 23.81
C CYS A 5 -16.12 -39.20 24.61
N LYS A 6 -14.88 -39.07 25.12
CA LYS A 6 -14.36 -37.78 25.59
C LYS A 6 -14.25 -36.88 24.36
N VAL A 7 -15.34 -36.20 24.01
CA VAL A 7 -15.29 -35.09 23.07
C VAL A 7 -14.39 -34.03 23.72
N PRO A 8 -13.31 -33.57 23.07
CA PRO A 8 -12.49 -32.51 23.61
C PRO A 8 -13.37 -31.27 23.80
N ILE A 9 -13.46 -30.79 25.05
CA ILE A 9 -14.15 -29.54 25.35
C ILE A 9 -13.30 -28.43 24.77
N ASN A 10 -13.70 -27.91 23.62
CA ASN A 10 -13.11 -26.71 23.03
C ASN A 10 -13.56 -25.52 23.88
N THR A 11 -12.67 -25.05 24.75
CA THR A 11 -12.88 -23.81 25.49
C THR A 11 -12.48 -22.64 24.58
N ALA A 12 -13.41 -21.72 24.35
CA ALA A 12 -13.18 -20.50 23.61
C ALA A 12 -13.31 -19.30 24.55
N VAL A 13 -12.35 -18.38 24.48
CA VAL A 13 -12.44 -17.10 25.21
C VAL A 13 -13.38 -16.20 24.43
N VAL A 14 -14.50 -15.81 25.06
CA VAL A 14 -15.46 -14.89 24.45
C VAL A 14 -14.82 -13.51 24.29
N PRO A 15 -14.95 -12.85 23.11
CA PRO A 15 -14.46 -11.50 22.91
C PRO A 15 -14.99 -10.53 23.98
N LYS A 16 -14.15 -9.57 24.38
CA LYS A 16 -14.54 -8.48 25.29
C LYS A 16 -15.40 -7.43 24.56
N LEU A 17 -16.51 -7.85 23.97
CA LEU A 17 -17.48 -7.01 23.26
C LEU A 17 -18.86 -7.27 23.86
N GLU A 18 -19.68 -6.23 24.03
CA GLU A 18 -21.08 -6.40 24.43
C GLU A 18 -21.91 -6.85 23.23
N THR A 19 -22.08 -8.16 23.06
CA THR A 19 -22.82 -8.74 21.94
C THR A 19 -23.67 -9.91 22.39
N GLY A 20 -24.83 -10.06 21.76
CA GLY A 20 -25.55 -11.33 21.76
C GLY A 20 -24.91 -12.24 20.72
N LEU A 21 -24.40 -13.39 21.15
CA LEU A 21 -23.84 -14.41 20.28
C LEU A 21 -24.87 -15.53 20.12
N GLY A 22 -25.29 -15.76 18.88
CA GLY A 22 -26.10 -16.92 18.52
C GLY A 22 -25.20 -18.02 17.98
N ASN A 23 -25.04 -19.10 18.73
CA ASN A 23 -24.26 -20.25 18.30
C ASN A 23 -25.20 -21.29 17.69
N ARG A 24 -24.98 -21.65 16.43
CA ARG A 24 -25.71 -22.72 15.74
C ARG A 24 -24.74 -23.78 15.26
N ALA A 25 -25.02 -25.04 15.59
CA ALA A 25 -24.25 -26.17 15.11
C ALA A 25 -24.88 -26.79 13.85
N ILE A 26 -24.02 -27.21 12.93
CA ILE A 26 -24.37 -28.06 11.79
C ILE A 26 -23.48 -29.30 11.89
N ALA A 27 -24.09 -30.47 11.92
CA ALA A 27 -23.41 -31.76 11.95
C ALA A 27 -23.60 -32.47 10.60
N ILE A 28 -22.54 -33.10 10.11
CA ILE A 28 -22.58 -33.92 8.89
C ILE A 28 -22.08 -35.30 9.29
N ASP A 29 -22.92 -36.31 9.11
CA ASP A 29 -22.63 -37.69 9.45
C ASP A 29 -22.88 -38.58 8.21
N PRO A 30 -21.99 -39.55 7.89
CA PRO A 30 -22.14 -40.39 6.70
C PRO A 30 -23.41 -41.24 6.70
N GLU A 31 -23.91 -41.64 7.87
CA GLU A 31 -25.09 -42.51 8.01
C GLU A 31 -26.36 -41.70 8.27
N LYS A 32 -26.25 -40.60 9.03
CA LYS A 32 -27.40 -39.77 9.47
C LYS A 32 -27.61 -38.51 8.63
N GLY A 33 -26.74 -38.25 7.66
CA GLY A 33 -26.81 -37.11 6.77
C GLY A 33 -26.45 -35.78 7.44
N ILE A 34 -27.00 -34.69 6.89
CA ILE A 34 -26.77 -33.33 7.39
C ILE A 34 -27.88 -33.00 8.40
N GLN A 35 -27.48 -32.61 9.61
CA GLN A 35 -28.39 -32.16 10.65
C GLN A 35 -28.02 -30.74 11.08
N VAL A 36 -29.04 -29.88 11.17
CA VAL A 36 -28.90 -28.51 11.67
C VAL A 36 -29.57 -28.44 13.03
N GLN A 37 -28.89 -27.86 14.01
CA GLN A 37 -29.48 -27.60 15.33
C GLN A 37 -30.71 -26.71 15.20
N GLU A 38 -31.86 -27.19 15.68
CA GLU A 38 -33.15 -26.48 15.60
C GLU A 38 -33.09 -25.15 16.36
N ASP A 39 -32.75 -25.22 17.65
CA ASP A 39 -32.66 -24.05 18.52
C ASP A 39 -31.21 -23.60 18.74
N PRO A 40 -30.82 -22.41 18.25
CA PRO A 40 -29.47 -21.89 18.46
C PRO A 40 -29.26 -21.57 19.95
N THR A 41 -28.07 -21.89 20.45
CA THR A 41 -27.69 -21.53 21.81
C THR A 41 -27.35 -20.05 21.86
N MET A 42 -28.14 -19.29 22.62
CA MET A 42 -27.94 -17.86 22.80
C MET A 42 -27.03 -17.59 24.00
N PHE A 43 -25.96 -16.85 23.78
CA PHE A 43 -25.05 -16.39 24.82
C PHE A 43 -25.01 -14.86 24.82
N THR A 44 -25.06 -14.24 26.00
CA THR A 44 -24.91 -12.80 26.16
C THR A 44 -23.63 -12.49 26.93
N SER A 45 -22.75 -11.68 26.34
CA SER A 45 -21.53 -11.19 26.98
C SER A 45 -21.73 -9.85 27.71
N THR A 46 -22.98 -9.45 27.92
CA THR A 46 -23.32 -8.15 28.50
C THR A 46 -22.71 -7.97 29.89
N ARG A 47 -22.00 -6.85 30.08
CA ARG A 47 -21.34 -6.53 31.35
C ARG A 47 -22.17 -5.54 32.13
N ARG A 48 -22.21 -5.74 33.45
CA ARG A 48 -22.94 -4.84 34.37
C ARG A 48 -22.16 -3.54 34.61
N PHE A 49 -20.84 -3.62 34.59
CA PHE A 49 -19.92 -2.49 34.71
C PHE A 49 -18.85 -2.61 33.63
N TYR A 50 -18.65 -1.55 32.87
CA TYR A 50 -17.54 -1.45 31.94
C TYR A 50 -17.18 0.00 31.65
N MET A 51 -15.99 0.21 31.10
CA MET A 51 -15.57 1.50 30.58
C MET A 51 -15.20 1.45 29.09
N ARG A 52 -15.43 2.55 28.39
CA ARG A 52 -15.02 2.76 27.01
C ARG A 52 -14.10 3.96 26.93
N LEU A 53 -12.94 3.76 26.30
CA LEU A 53 -11.96 4.80 26.07
C LEU A 53 -12.09 5.35 24.65
N GLU A 54 -12.10 6.67 24.54
CA GLU A 54 -12.02 7.37 23.27
C GLU A 54 -10.79 8.28 23.30
N ALA A 55 -9.83 7.99 22.43
CA ALA A 55 -8.63 8.80 22.22
C ALA A 55 -8.39 9.00 20.72
N PRO A 56 -7.63 10.02 20.32
CA PRO A 56 -7.31 10.23 18.92
C PRO A 56 -6.46 9.08 18.36
N LYS A 57 -6.60 8.80 17.06
CA LYS A 57 -5.84 7.75 16.36
C LYS A 57 -4.33 8.06 16.28
N SER A 58 -3.96 9.33 16.33
CA SER A 58 -2.60 9.85 16.30
C SER A 58 -2.56 11.22 16.96
N ALA A 59 -1.42 11.61 17.49
CA ALA A 59 -1.22 12.90 18.16
C ALA A 59 0.12 13.52 17.73
N PHE A 60 0.25 14.84 17.90
CA PHE A 60 1.54 15.50 17.70
C PHE A 60 2.28 15.73 19.00
N TRP A 61 3.61 15.72 18.90
CA TRP A 61 4.48 16.06 20.03
C TRP A 61 4.22 17.50 20.50
N GLY A 62 4.02 17.67 21.81
CA GLY A 62 3.71 18.95 22.44
C GLY A 62 2.23 19.35 22.43
N GLU A 63 1.34 18.56 21.82
CA GLU A 63 -0.10 18.82 21.83
C GLU A 63 -0.75 18.26 23.10
N GLN A 64 -1.61 19.05 23.75
CA GLN A 64 -2.42 18.57 24.88
C GLN A 64 -3.62 17.77 24.35
N LEU A 65 -3.68 16.49 24.70
CA LEU A 65 -4.72 15.56 24.27
C LEU A 65 -5.83 15.47 25.33
N GLY A 66 -7.09 15.53 24.90
CA GLY A 66 -8.23 15.20 25.75
C GLY A 66 -8.66 13.76 25.53
N ILE A 67 -8.44 12.87 26.50
CA ILE A 67 -8.93 11.50 26.47
C ILE A 67 -10.28 11.44 27.17
N ARG A 68 -11.29 10.87 26.50
CA ARG A 68 -12.63 10.70 27.07
C ARG A 68 -12.80 9.26 27.56
N VAL A 69 -13.22 9.14 28.81
CA VAL A 69 -13.51 7.86 29.45
C VAL A 69 -14.99 7.82 29.76
N LEU A 70 -15.72 6.95 29.07
CA LEU A 70 -17.13 6.69 29.33
C LEU A 70 -17.24 5.50 30.27
N VAL A 71 -17.69 5.73 31.50
CA VAL A 71 -17.97 4.67 32.47
C VAL A 71 -19.46 4.38 32.44
N VAL A 72 -19.81 3.11 32.20
CA VAL A 72 -21.20 2.65 32.08
C VAL A 72 -21.52 1.68 33.21
N LEU A 73 -22.60 1.97 33.93
CA LEU A 73 -23.16 1.09 34.95
C LEU A 73 -24.59 0.73 34.58
N LYS A 74 -24.83 -0.52 34.18
CA LYS A 74 -26.17 -0.99 33.84
C LYS A 74 -26.98 -1.25 35.11
N LYS A 75 -28.22 -0.77 35.12
CA LYS A 75 -29.17 -1.00 36.21
C LYS A 75 -29.55 -2.49 36.24
N SER A 76 -29.57 -3.08 37.43
CA SER A 76 -30.18 -4.40 37.69
C SER A 76 -31.39 -4.25 38.60
N LYS A 77 -32.33 -5.19 38.57
CA LYS A 77 -33.45 -5.23 39.53
C LYS A 77 -33.00 -5.62 40.95
N ASP A 78 -31.83 -6.25 41.07
CA ASP A 78 -31.38 -6.86 42.32
C ASP A 78 -30.59 -5.90 43.24
N TYR A 79 -30.19 -4.72 42.75
CA TYR A 79 -29.38 -3.76 43.52
C TYR A 79 -29.75 -2.32 43.14
N ASP A 80 -29.89 -1.45 44.14
CA ASP A 80 -30.07 -0.01 43.96
C ASP A 80 -28.77 0.72 44.33
N PHE A 81 -28.37 1.71 43.53
CA PHE A 81 -27.06 2.36 43.67
C PHE A 81 -27.21 3.78 44.18
N VAL A 82 -26.58 4.09 45.33
CA VAL A 82 -26.43 5.44 45.86
C VAL A 82 -25.11 6.03 45.32
N SER A 83 -25.19 7.13 44.57
CA SER A 83 -23.99 7.80 44.04
C SER A 83 -23.27 8.58 45.15
N VAL A 84 -21.99 8.28 45.41
CA VAL A 84 -21.12 9.08 46.27
C VAL A 84 -19.94 9.59 45.42
N GLY A 85 -19.83 10.91 45.25
CA GLY A 85 -18.85 11.57 44.36
C GLY A 85 -19.40 11.94 42.98
N ALA A 86 -18.54 12.23 41.99
CA ALA A 86 -18.90 12.41 40.57
C ALA A 86 -19.34 11.07 39.92
N GLY A 87 -20.28 10.38 40.57
CA GLY A 87 -20.70 9.03 40.29
C GLY A 87 -21.85 8.96 39.30
N ALA A 88 -21.79 7.97 38.41
CA ALA A 88 -22.91 7.63 37.54
C ALA A 88 -24.10 7.13 38.38
N ARG A 89 -25.32 7.60 38.07
CA ARG A 89 -26.55 7.03 38.62
C ARG A 89 -26.76 5.62 38.04
N GLY A 90 -27.45 4.73 38.77
CA GLY A 90 -27.77 3.38 38.29
C GLY A 90 -28.56 3.40 36.98
N GLY A 91 -28.02 2.78 35.91
CA GLY A 91 -28.57 2.84 34.55
C GLY A 91 -28.09 4.05 33.74
N GLY A 92 -27.17 4.84 34.27
CA GLY A 92 -26.55 5.98 33.62
C GLY A 92 -25.11 5.71 33.16
N HIS A 93 -24.54 6.72 32.52
CA HIS A 93 -23.15 6.76 32.13
C HIS A 93 -22.53 8.09 32.57
N THR A 94 -21.25 8.07 32.94
CA THR A 94 -20.50 9.28 33.26
C THR A 94 -19.32 9.39 32.32
N MET A 95 -19.13 10.57 31.76
CA MET A 95 -17.97 10.90 30.94
C MET A 95 -16.94 11.65 31.78
N ILE A 96 -15.71 11.16 31.79
CA ILE A 96 -14.57 11.77 32.47
C ILE A 96 -13.55 12.19 31.40
N TYR A 97 -13.02 13.41 31.53
CA TYR A 97 -12.04 13.97 30.60
C TYR A 97 -10.66 14.02 31.26
N PHE A 98 -9.67 13.40 30.64
CA PHE A 98 -8.28 13.42 31.10
C PHE A 98 -7.42 14.22 30.12
N PRO A 99 -6.87 15.38 30.53
CA PRO A 99 -5.86 16.07 29.75
C PRO A 99 -4.51 15.35 29.87
N VAL A 100 -3.90 14.95 28.74
CA VAL A 100 -2.61 14.25 28.68
C VAL A 100 -1.68 14.98 27.72
N LEU A 101 -0.46 15.28 28.17
CA LEU A 101 0.58 15.92 27.35
C LEU A 101 1.74 14.95 27.11
N PRO A 102 1.87 14.35 25.91
CA PRO A 102 2.98 13.48 25.59
C PRO A 102 4.29 14.27 25.42
N ARG A 103 5.35 13.83 26.12
CA ARG A 103 6.68 14.44 26.05
C ARG A 103 7.67 13.71 25.14
N GLN A 104 7.37 12.48 24.76
CA GLN A 104 8.21 11.64 23.91
C GLN A 104 7.47 11.27 22.63
N THR A 105 8.23 11.13 21.55
CA THR A 105 7.74 10.68 20.24
C THR A 105 7.72 9.16 20.17
N GLY A 106 6.85 8.58 19.35
CA GLY A 106 6.71 7.13 19.20
C GLY A 106 5.38 6.61 19.74
N LYS A 107 5.31 5.32 20.08
CA LYS A 107 4.08 4.70 20.58
C LYS A 107 4.01 4.85 22.10
N VAL A 108 3.05 5.63 22.59
CA VAL A 108 2.81 5.78 24.03
C VAL A 108 1.56 5.00 24.41
N THR A 109 1.70 4.12 25.40
CA THR A 109 0.59 3.33 25.97
C THR A 109 0.10 3.99 27.25
N ILE A 110 -1.17 4.36 27.28
CA ILE A 110 -1.83 4.96 28.44
C ILE A 110 -2.87 3.95 28.95
N SER A 111 -2.75 3.54 30.21
CA SER A 111 -3.70 2.66 30.87
C SER A 111 -4.63 3.45 31.79
N PHE A 112 -5.92 3.13 31.71
CA PHE A 112 -6.94 3.60 32.63
C PHE A 112 -7.48 2.40 33.39
N CYS A 113 -7.71 2.58 34.68
CA CYS A 113 -8.34 1.59 35.54
C CYS A 113 -9.49 2.25 36.28
N THR A 114 -10.66 1.65 36.19
CA THR A 114 -11.87 2.09 36.89
C THR A 114 -12.32 0.99 37.82
N TYR A 115 -12.63 1.35 39.05
CA TYR A 115 -13.05 0.41 40.09
C TYR A 115 -14.46 0.76 40.57
N SER A 116 -15.24 -0.28 40.81
CA SER A 116 -16.61 -0.25 41.33
C SER A 116 -16.75 -1.36 42.36
N PHE A 117 -17.77 -1.29 43.22
CA PHE A 117 -18.09 -2.34 44.18
C PHE A 117 -18.40 -3.70 43.52
N ILE A 118 -18.86 -3.69 42.26
CA ILE A 118 -19.18 -4.92 41.50
C ILE A 118 -17.92 -5.50 40.84
N GLY A 119 -16.90 -4.69 40.60
CA GLY A 119 -15.67 -5.10 39.94
C GLY A 119 -14.85 -3.94 39.40
N GLY A 120 -13.66 -4.26 38.92
CA GLY A 120 -12.76 -3.31 38.25
C GLY A 120 -12.55 -3.67 36.79
N GLU A 121 -12.30 -2.65 35.97
CA GLU A 121 -11.86 -2.82 34.60
C GLU A 121 -10.64 -1.94 34.33
N CYS A 122 -9.63 -2.51 33.69
CA CYS A 122 -8.47 -1.79 33.17
C CYS A 122 -8.43 -1.93 31.65
N SER A 123 -8.18 -0.83 30.95
CA SER A 123 -8.06 -0.77 29.50
C SER A 123 -6.91 0.15 29.15
N ALA A 124 -6.12 -0.24 28.16
CA ALA A 124 -4.97 0.51 27.70
C ALA A 124 -5.16 0.91 26.24
N ILE A 125 -4.76 2.13 25.91
CA ILE A 125 -4.76 2.66 24.56
C ILE A 125 -3.35 3.05 24.14
N THR A 126 -2.95 2.64 22.94
CA THR A 126 -1.66 2.99 22.35
C THR A 126 -1.87 4.12 21.35
N ILE A 127 -1.29 5.29 21.62
CA ILE A 127 -1.38 6.45 20.73
C ILE A 127 -0.01 6.65 20.07
N PRO A 128 0.09 6.61 18.74
CA PRO A 128 1.30 7.00 18.03
C PRO A 128 1.43 8.53 18.03
N ILE A 129 2.53 9.01 18.59
CA ILE A 129 2.89 10.43 18.64
C ILE A 129 3.93 10.71 17.56
N SER A 130 3.53 11.51 16.58
CA SER A 130 4.38 12.00 15.50
C SER A 130 4.90 13.40 15.79
N ILE A 131 5.99 13.77 15.13
CA ILE A 131 6.50 15.15 15.17
C ILE A 131 5.65 16.01 14.22
N ASN A 132 5.46 17.29 14.58
CA ASN A 132 4.75 18.26 13.75
C ASN A 132 5.40 18.44 12.36
N GLY A 133 4.59 18.85 11.39
CA GLY A 133 5.05 19.18 10.03
C GLY A 133 4.63 18.17 8.96
N VAL A 134 5.15 18.37 7.75
CA VAL A 134 4.91 17.48 6.61
C VAL A 134 6.15 16.62 6.39
N ALA A 135 5.97 15.30 6.42
CA ALA A 135 7.04 14.36 6.15
C ALA A 135 7.48 14.47 4.68
N ASN A 136 8.75 14.80 4.46
CA ASN A 136 9.39 14.70 3.15
C ASN A 136 10.23 13.43 3.13
N SER A 137 9.85 12.48 2.28
CA SER A 137 10.57 11.23 2.12
C SER A 137 11.49 11.31 0.91
N TYR A 138 12.77 11.09 1.16
CA TYR A 138 13.81 11.04 0.13
C TYR A 138 14.36 9.62 0.08
N SER A 139 14.42 9.04 -1.11
CA SER A 139 15.06 7.74 -1.34
C SER A 139 16.34 7.94 -2.12
N SER A 140 17.42 7.28 -1.67
CA SER A 140 18.71 7.24 -2.35
C SER A 140 19.10 5.77 -2.55
N PRO A 141 18.62 5.12 -3.62
CA PRO A 141 19.04 3.77 -3.96
C PRO A 141 20.48 3.82 -4.48
N ILE A 142 21.28 2.86 -4.04
CA ILE A 142 22.65 2.65 -4.48
C ILE A 142 22.73 1.21 -4.97
N LEU A 143 23.12 1.02 -6.22
CA LEU A 143 23.41 -0.31 -6.76
C LEU A 143 24.83 -0.68 -6.36
N ILE A 144 24.97 -1.79 -5.64
CA ILE A 144 26.26 -2.34 -5.25
C ILE A 144 26.58 -3.49 -6.19
N ASP A 145 27.61 -3.31 -7.01
CA ASP A 145 28.16 -4.35 -7.86
C ASP A 145 29.51 -4.80 -7.28
N LEU A 146 29.53 -6.03 -6.78
CA LEU A 146 30.70 -6.62 -6.12
C LEU A 146 31.63 -7.34 -7.10
N VAL A 147 31.22 -7.53 -8.36
CA VAL A 147 31.98 -8.28 -9.35
C VAL A 147 32.96 -7.36 -10.07
N ASP A 148 32.47 -6.25 -10.62
CA ASP A 148 33.29 -5.35 -11.45
C ASP A 148 33.97 -4.24 -10.63
N ASN A 149 33.49 -3.93 -9.42
CA ASN A 149 33.88 -2.73 -8.66
C ASN A 149 34.07 -2.97 -7.15
N SER A 150 34.79 -4.04 -6.77
CA SER A 150 35.01 -4.44 -5.37
C SER A 150 35.86 -3.45 -4.54
N GLU A 151 36.71 -2.63 -5.17
CA GLU A 151 37.59 -1.66 -4.49
C GLU A 151 36.92 -0.30 -4.16
N LEU A 152 35.76 0.01 -4.74
CA LEU A 152 35.07 1.31 -4.56
C LEU A 152 34.23 1.39 -3.26
N LEU A 153 34.17 0.31 -2.48
CA LEU A 153 33.26 0.13 -1.33
C LEU A 153 33.69 0.82 -0.03
N ALA A 154 34.90 1.38 0.05
CA ALA A 154 35.37 2.07 1.25
C ALA A 154 35.03 3.58 1.26
N GLN A 155 34.26 4.09 0.29
CA GLN A 155 33.73 5.45 0.39
C GLN A 155 32.52 5.46 1.34
N ASN A 156 32.76 6.00 2.54
CA ASN A 156 31.78 6.25 3.58
C ASN A 156 30.44 6.71 2.98
N PHE A 157 29.37 5.96 3.26
CA PHE A 157 28.01 6.30 2.86
C PHE A 157 27.54 7.58 3.57
N PHE A 158 27.92 8.74 3.07
CA PHE A 158 27.44 10.01 3.60
C PHE A 158 26.06 10.32 3.06
N ILE A 159 25.04 9.98 3.85
CA ILE A 159 23.69 10.50 3.63
C ILE A 159 23.69 11.95 4.11
N ILE A 160 23.88 12.89 3.18
CA ILE A 160 23.69 14.31 3.46
C ILE A 160 22.21 14.53 3.71
N ALA A 161 21.82 14.50 4.99
CA ALA A 161 20.54 15.06 5.39
C ALA A 161 20.63 16.58 5.19
N GLU A 162 19.58 17.21 4.64
CA GLU A 162 19.47 18.67 4.52
C GLU A 162 19.37 19.29 5.94
N GLN A 163 20.47 19.27 6.69
CA GLN A 163 20.55 19.69 8.07
C GLN A 163 21.16 21.07 8.09
N THR A 164 20.32 22.05 8.39
CA THR A 164 20.81 23.33 8.89
C THR A 164 19.90 23.68 10.03
N PHE A 165 20.43 23.48 11.24
CA PHE A 165 19.84 24.03 12.45
C PHE A 165 19.85 25.56 12.28
N VAL A 166 18.67 26.16 12.22
CA VAL A 166 18.52 27.61 12.26
C VAL A 166 17.90 27.94 13.62
N GLU A 167 18.29 29.09 14.18
CA GLU A 167 17.73 29.64 15.41
C GLU A 167 16.21 29.44 15.46
N PRO A 168 15.66 29.01 16.62
CA PRO A 168 14.22 28.95 16.83
C PRO A 168 13.56 30.27 16.39
N GLU A 169 12.40 30.19 15.73
CA GLU A 169 11.60 31.32 15.19
C GLU A 169 11.98 31.88 13.80
N LYS A 170 13.17 31.58 13.25
CA LYS A 170 13.48 31.92 11.84
C LYS A 170 12.94 30.83 10.90
N ARG A 171 11.69 31.00 10.43
CA ARG A 171 10.94 30.13 9.50
C ARG A 171 11.56 29.89 8.11
N TRP A 172 12.81 30.26 7.87
CA TRP A 172 13.42 30.26 6.54
C TRP A 172 13.76 28.86 6.02
N ARG A 173 13.72 27.81 6.86
CA ARG A 173 13.94 26.42 6.44
C ARG A 173 12.87 25.46 6.96
N ARG A 174 12.49 24.49 6.14
CA ARG A 174 11.38 23.53 6.36
C ARG A 174 11.80 22.32 7.21
N TYR A 175 12.49 22.55 8.33
CA TYR A 175 13.01 21.48 9.19
C TYR A 175 12.45 21.57 10.62
N VAL A 176 12.07 20.43 11.19
CA VAL A 176 11.60 20.33 12.58
C VAL A 176 12.66 19.58 13.42
N PRO A 177 13.21 20.20 14.48
CA PRO A 177 14.22 19.56 15.32
C PRO A 177 13.76 18.21 15.86
N GLY A 178 14.64 17.20 15.79
CA GLY A 178 14.34 15.85 16.25
C GLY A 178 13.53 14.99 15.26
N SER A 179 13.07 15.53 14.13
CA SER A 179 12.24 14.81 13.14
C SER A 179 13.01 13.88 12.20
N LYS A 180 14.30 13.64 12.45
CA LYS A 180 15.14 12.83 11.58
C LYS A 180 14.83 11.35 11.76
N ALA A 181 14.54 10.67 10.66
CA ALA A 181 14.42 9.22 10.60
C ALA A 181 15.07 8.75 9.30
N ALA A 182 15.84 7.67 9.37
CA ALA A 182 16.44 7.02 8.21
C ALA A 182 16.13 5.52 8.29
N TYR A 183 15.79 4.95 7.14
CA TYR A 183 15.54 3.53 6.99
C TYR A 183 16.54 3.00 5.96
N LEU A 184 17.34 2.02 6.35
CA LEU A 184 18.25 1.32 5.46
C LEU A 184 17.61 -0.01 5.06
N THR A 185 17.45 -0.22 3.76
CA THR A 185 16.99 -1.48 3.20
C THR A 185 18.07 -2.01 2.26
N VAL A 186 18.58 -3.20 2.56
CA VAL A 186 19.55 -3.90 1.71
C VAL A 186 18.84 -5.08 1.07
N VAL A 187 18.91 -5.18 -0.25
CA VAL A 187 18.32 -6.27 -1.01
C VAL A 187 19.43 -6.91 -1.83
N GLY A 188 19.54 -8.24 -1.78
CA GLY A 188 20.57 -9.00 -2.50
C GLY A 188 20.28 -9.22 -3.99
N ASP A 189 19.24 -8.59 -4.52
CA ASP A 189 18.81 -8.73 -5.91
C ASP A 189 18.14 -7.43 -6.39
N ILE A 190 18.05 -7.23 -7.71
CA ILE A 190 17.46 -6.05 -8.35
C ILE A 190 15.95 -6.00 -8.12
N ALA A 191 15.30 -7.17 -8.08
CA ALA A 191 13.90 -7.28 -7.75
C ALA A 191 13.74 -7.37 -6.23
N GLN A 192 13.05 -6.39 -5.62
CA GLN A 192 12.73 -6.45 -4.19
C GLN A 192 11.90 -7.70 -3.89
N ARG A 193 12.50 -8.63 -3.15
CA ARG A 193 11.93 -9.94 -2.88
C ARG A 193 10.67 -9.86 -2.00
N LEU A 194 9.67 -10.67 -2.33
CA LEU A 194 8.62 -11.08 -1.39
C LEU A 194 9.21 -12.12 -0.44
N ALA A 195 9.21 -11.84 0.86
CA ALA A 195 9.74 -12.71 1.89
C ALA A 195 8.61 -13.39 2.68
N PRO A 196 8.86 -14.46 3.45
CA PRO A 196 7.80 -15.17 4.18
C PRO A 196 7.05 -14.30 5.20
N ASP A 197 7.73 -13.29 5.75
CA ASP A 197 7.19 -12.26 6.65
C ASP A 197 6.31 -11.24 5.91
N GLN A 198 6.58 -11.00 4.63
CA GLN A 198 5.80 -10.13 3.77
C GLN A 198 5.53 -10.76 2.39
N PRO A 199 4.57 -11.70 2.31
CA PRO A 199 4.35 -12.52 1.11
C PRO A 199 3.64 -11.78 -0.03
N TYR A 200 3.12 -10.58 0.22
CA TYR A 200 2.54 -9.72 -0.80
C TYR A 200 2.79 -8.25 -0.44
N CYS A 201 2.74 -7.37 -1.42
CA CYS A 201 2.83 -5.93 -1.20
C CYS A 201 1.92 -5.19 -2.19
N ASP A 202 1.31 -4.13 -1.71
CA ASP A 202 0.35 -3.31 -2.43
C ASP A 202 0.96 -1.97 -2.91
N ALA A 203 0.14 -1.13 -3.53
CA ALA A 203 0.52 0.18 -4.02
C ALA A 203 0.98 1.11 -2.88
N SER A 204 0.47 0.90 -1.67
CA SER A 204 0.88 1.68 -0.50
C SER A 204 2.30 1.31 -0.05
N CYS A 205 2.60 0.02 -0.05
CA CYS A 205 3.91 -0.51 0.35
C CYS A 205 5.01 -0.22 -0.70
N SER A 206 4.69 -0.28 -1.99
CA SER A 206 5.71 -0.17 -3.06
C SER A 206 5.83 1.21 -3.70
N ALA A 207 4.71 1.88 -3.95
CA ALA A 207 4.68 3.17 -4.65
C ALA A 207 4.24 4.33 -3.75
N TRP A 208 3.95 4.06 -2.47
CA TRP A 208 3.48 5.04 -1.48
C TRP A 208 2.24 5.78 -2.00
N LYS A 209 1.40 5.04 -2.75
CA LYS A 209 0.16 5.55 -3.34
C LYS A 209 -1.05 5.02 -2.58
N PRO A 210 -2.12 5.82 -2.50
CA PRO A 210 -3.36 5.36 -1.91
C PRO A 210 -3.93 4.19 -2.69
N VAL A 211 -4.61 3.30 -1.97
CA VAL A 211 -5.37 2.18 -2.52
C VAL A 211 -6.85 2.54 -2.57
N GLY A 212 -7.58 2.02 -3.55
CA GLY A 212 -9.05 2.19 -3.64
C GLY A 212 -9.59 2.43 -5.05
N SER A 213 -8.74 2.71 -6.02
CA SER A 213 -9.12 2.79 -7.44
C SER A 213 -8.98 1.44 -8.13
N ALA A 214 -9.66 1.22 -9.26
CA ALA A 214 -9.47 0.01 -10.06
C ALA A 214 -8.00 -0.15 -10.50
N GLU A 215 -7.33 0.95 -10.84
CA GLU A 215 -5.91 0.98 -11.18
C GLU A 215 -5.03 0.47 -10.04
N SER A 216 -5.33 0.86 -8.80
CA SER A 216 -4.59 0.36 -7.64
C SER A 216 -4.78 -1.15 -7.44
N VAL A 217 -5.97 -1.68 -7.71
CA VAL A 217 -6.27 -3.12 -7.62
C VAL A 217 -5.51 -3.88 -8.71
N LEU A 218 -5.51 -3.38 -9.94
CA LEU A 218 -4.76 -3.96 -11.06
C LEU A 218 -3.25 -3.93 -10.80
N PHE A 219 -2.73 -2.81 -10.28
CA PHE A 219 -1.33 -2.69 -9.90
C PHE A 219 -0.96 -3.71 -8.83
N ASN A 220 -1.76 -3.85 -7.77
CA ASN A 220 -1.53 -4.83 -6.70
C ASN A 220 -1.52 -6.26 -7.26
N MET A 221 -2.47 -6.59 -8.12
CA MET A 221 -2.55 -7.90 -8.75
C MET A 221 -1.29 -8.18 -9.59
N ASN A 222 -0.98 -7.30 -10.54
CA ASN A 222 0.12 -7.48 -11.48
C ASN A 222 1.49 -7.48 -10.81
N ARG A 223 1.73 -6.59 -9.86
CA ARG A 223 2.99 -6.53 -9.13
C ARG A 223 3.29 -7.88 -8.47
N ASN A 224 2.29 -8.46 -7.79
CA ASN A 224 2.46 -9.73 -7.10
C ASN A 224 2.60 -10.90 -8.09
N VAL A 225 1.84 -10.91 -9.19
CA VAL A 225 1.97 -11.93 -10.25
C VAL A 225 3.35 -11.87 -10.92
N GLN A 226 3.83 -10.69 -11.30
CA GLN A 226 5.17 -10.51 -11.89
C GLN A 226 6.27 -10.96 -10.93
N MET A 227 6.11 -10.67 -9.64
CA MET A 227 7.07 -11.13 -8.64
C MET A 227 7.05 -12.66 -8.46
N LEU A 228 5.88 -13.29 -8.49
CA LEU A 228 5.78 -14.76 -8.51
C LEU A 228 6.45 -15.35 -9.76
N HIS A 229 6.27 -14.73 -10.93
CA HIS A 229 6.96 -15.14 -12.15
C HIS A 229 8.47 -15.04 -12.02
N TYR A 230 8.96 -13.92 -11.50
CA TYR A 230 10.38 -13.71 -11.24
C TYR A 230 10.94 -14.79 -10.31
N LEU A 231 10.32 -15.01 -9.14
CA LEU A 231 10.74 -16.04 -8.18
C LEU A 231 10.68 -17.45 -8.76
N ARG A 232 9.71 -17.72 -9.65
CA ARG A 232 9.61 -19.00 -10.35
C ARG A 232 10.76 -19.17 -11.36
N MET A 233 11.06 -18.13 -12.15
CA MET A 233 12.15 -18.17 -13.14
C MET A 233 13.53 -18.32 -12.50
N THR A 234 13.75 -17.69 -11.34
CA THR A 234 15.00 -17.80 -10.57
C THR A 234 15.06 -19.01 -9.64
N LYS A 235 14.02 -19.85 -9.61
CA LYS A 235 13.88 -21.01 -8.71
C LYS A 235 13.96 -20.66 -7.22
N GLN A 236 13.56 -19.45 -6.84
CA GLN A 236 13.56 -18.95 -5.44
C GLN A 236 12.16 -18.97 -4.79
N LEU A 237 11.15 -19.48 -5.50
CA LEU A 237 9.76 -19.52 -5.06
C LEU A 237 9.52 -20.62 -4.01
N GLN A 238 9.05 -20.23 -2.83
CA GLN A 238 8.61 -21.13 -1.77
C GLN A 238 7.09 -21.36 -1.83
N ASP A 239 6.63 -22.57 -1.51
CA ASP A 239 5.20 -22.94 -1.56
C ASP A 239 4.32 -22.11 -0.62
N ALA A 240 4.84 -21.78 0.57
CA ALA A 240 4.13 -20.94 1.54
C ALA A 240 3.86 -19.53 0.98
N THR A 241 4.89 -18.92 0.37
CA THR A 241 4.75 -17.62 -0.31
C THR A 241 3.80 -17.74 -1.49
N LEU A 242 3.94 -18.76 -2.35
CA LEU A 242 3.04 -18.97 -3.48
C LEU A 242 1.57 -19.02 -3.05
N LYS A 243 1.22 -19.86 -2.08
CA LYS A 243 -0.17 -20.03 -1.62
C LYS A 243 -0.76 -18.75 -1.02
N SER A 244 0.03 -18.04 -0.21
CA SER A 244 -0.41 -16.79 0.42
C SER A 244 -0.55 -15.66 -0.60
N THR A 245 0.41 -15.49 -1.52
CA THR A 245 0.33 -14.50 -2.59
C THR A 245 -0.83 -14.78 -3.55
N LEU A 246 -1.07 -16.03 -3.93
CA LEU A 246 -2.20 -16.40 -4.81
C LEU A 246 -3.55 -16.12 -4.14
N THR A 247 -3.66 -16.38 -2.84
CA THR A 247 -4.87 -16.05 -2.07
C THR A 247 -5.14 -14.54 -2.07
N TYR A 248 -4.08 -13.73 -1.92
CA TYR A 248 -4.16 -12.28 -2.01
C TYR A 248 -4.55 -11.81 -3.43
N VAL A 249 -3.93 -12.38 -4.48
CA VAL A 249 -4.24 -12.09 -5.88
C VAL A 249 -5.70 -12.42 -6.20
N ASN A 250 -6.21 -13.57 -5.75
CA ASN A 250 -7.62 -13.93 -5.90
C ASN A 250 -8.55 -12.93 -5.20
N THR A 251 -8.16 -12.43 -4.03
CA THR A 251 -8.89 -11.37 -3.33
C THR A 251 -8.90 -10.06 -4.13
N GLN A 252 -7.77 -9.69 -4.76
CA GLN A 252 -7.72 -8.50 -5.63
C GLN A 252 -8.56 -8.70 -6.90
N PHE A 253 -8.56 -9.89 -7.47
CA PHE A 253 -9.41 -10.22 -8.63
C PHE A 253 -10.90 -10.09 -8.27
N ALA A 254 -11.32 -10.61 -7.11
CA ALA A 254 -12.66 -10.41 -6.59
C ALA A 254 -12.99 -8.95 -6.27
N ARG A 255 -12.01 -8.11 -5.92
CA ARG A 255 -12.21 -6.66 -5.77
C ARG A 255 -12.35 -5.96 -7.11
N LEU A 256 -11.70 -6.45 -8.17
CA LEU A 256 -11.80 -5.87 -9.51
C LEU A 256 -13.22 -5.96 -10.06
N THR A 257 -13.97 -7.01 -9.72
CA THR A 257 -15.36 -7.18 -10.18
C THR A 257 -16.29 -6.06 -9.71
N PHE A 258 -16.00 -5.41 -8.57
CA PHE A 258 -16.72 -4.21 -8.12
C PHE A 258 -16.65 -3.06 -9.13
N PHE A 259 -15.58 -2.99 -9.93
CA PHE A 259 -15.35 -1.94 -10.91
C PHE A 259 -15.84 -2.29 -12.32
N ILE A 260 -16.34 -3.51 -12.51
CA ILE A 260 -16.91 -3.99 -13.77
C ILE A 260 -18.35 -3.51 -13.86
N GLU A 261 -18.68 -2.83 -14.95
CA GLU A 261 -20.05 -2.47 -15.27
C GLU A 261 -20.83 -3.73 -15.73
N PRO A 262 -22.00 -4.03 -15.13
CA PRO A 262 -22.71 -5.27 -15.38
C PRO A 262 -23.28 -5.40 -16.80
N THR A 263 -23.53 -4.28 -17.48
CA THR A 263 -24.16 -4.25 -18.82
C THR A 263 -23.12 -4.26 -19.94
N SER A 264 -22.08 -3.45 -19.84
CA SER A 264 -21.07 -3.28 -20.89
C SER A 264 -19.86 -4.21 -20.73
N GLY A 265 -19.63 -4.75 -19.52
CA GLY A 265 -18.40 -5.45 -19.16
C GLY A 265 -17.16 -4.54 -19.09
N GLY A 266 -17.33 -3.23 -19.30
CA GLY A 266 -16.27 -2.23 -19.18
C GLY A 266 -15.85 -2.04 -17.72
N ILE A 267 -14.59 -1.67 -17.51
CA ILE A 267 -14.06 -1.38 -16.18
C ILE A 267 -13.97 0.14 -16.01
N SER A 268 -14.16 0.60 -14.78
CA SER A 268 -14.17 2.02 -14.43
C SER A 268 -13.29 2.29 -13.20
N ASN A 269 -12.47 3.36 -13.21
CA ASN A 269 -11.50 3.59 -12.13
C ASN A 269 -12.19 4.00 -10.80
N PHE A 270 -13.31 4.71 -10.97
CA PHE A 270 -14.40 4.98 -10.05
C PHE A 270 -15.69 4.65 -10.82
N PRO A 271 -16.89 4.53 -10.22
CA PRO A 271 -18.14 4.06 -10.86
C PRO A 271 -18.70 4.83 -12.09
N ARG A 272 -17.86 5.26 -13.04
CA ARG A 272 -18.15 5.95 -14.30
C ARG A 272 -17.14 5.52 -15.36
N THR A 273 -17.65 5.15 -16.53
CA THR A 273 -16.92 4.49 -17.62
C THR A 273 -15.66 5.23 -18.09
N ARG A 274 -14.55 4.49 -18.26
CA ARG A 274 -13.33 4.97 -18.95
C ARG A 274 -12.69 3.84 -19.76
N VAL A 275 -12.49 4.04 -21.05
CA VAL A 275 -11.90 3.04 -21.97
C VAL A 275 -10.47 2.64 -21.55
N THR A 276 -9.69 3.57 -21.01
CA THR A 276 -8.27 3.35 -20.67
C THR A 276 -8.06 2.31 -19.58
N ILE A 277 -8.93 2.25 -18.57
CA ILE A 277 -8.77 1.30 -17.47
C ILE A 277 -9.23 -0.10 -17.90
N THR A 278 -10.23 -0.21 -18.77
CA THR A 278 -10.61 -1.49 -19.38
C THR A 278 -9.45 -2.10 -20.16
N ALA A 279 -8.75 -1.30 -20.98
CA ALA A 279 -7.57 -1.76 -21.71
C ALA A 279 -6.45 -2.23 -20.76
N LEU A 280 -6.19 -1.48 -19.67
CA LEU A 280 -5.21 -1.88 -18.66
C LEU A 280 -5.60 -3.18 -17.96
N SER A 281 -6.88 -3.38 -17.65
CA SER A 281 -7.39 -4.60 -17.05
C SER A 281 -7.26 -5.81 -17.98
N VAL A 282 -7.52 -5.64 -19.27
CA VAL A 282 -7.30 -6.69 -20.27
C VAL A 282 -5.82 -7.05 -20.30
N LEU A 283 -4.92 -6.07 -20.35
CA LEU A 283 -3.47 -6.31 -20.29
C LEU A 283 -3.03 -7.02 -19.00
N ALA A 284 -3.59 -6.62 -17.87
CA ALA A 284 -3.29 -7.19 -16.56
C ALA A 284 -3.75 -8.64 -16.41
N THR A 285 -4.91 -8.97 -16.99
CA THR A 285 -5.52 -10.29 -16.90
C THR A 285 -5.06 -11.22 -18.03
N SER A 286 -4.57 -10.65 -19.14
CA SER A 286 -3.95 -11.41 -20.22
C SER A 286 -2.53 -11.83 -19.80
N HIS A 287 -2.37 -13.10 -19.45
CA HIS A 287 -1.05 -13.69 -19.34
C HIS A 287 -0.37 -13.63 -20.73
N PRO A 288 0.96 -13.37 -20.83
CA PRO A 288 1.69 -13.33 -22.11
C PRO A 288 1.62 -14.65 -22.91
N SER A 289 1.22 -15.75 -22.27
CA SER A 289 1.00 -17.07 -22.91
C SER A 289 -0.45 -17.32 -23.36
N ILE A 290 -1.35 -16.35 -23.25
CA ILE A 290 -2.73 -16.45 -23.75
C ILE A 290 -2.91 -15.42 -24.86
N PRO A 291 -2.35 -15.65 -26.07
CA PRO A 291 -2.90 -15.04 -27.26
C PRO A 291 -4.24 -15.73 -27.52
N LYS A 292 -5.32 -15.25 -26.89
CA LYS A 292 -6.63 -15.52 -27.48
C LYS A 292 -6.67 -14.72 -28.78
N PRO A 293 -7.04 -15.33 -29.93
CA PRO A 293 -7.30 -14.55 -31.11
C PRO A 293 -8.31 -13.49 -30.72
N LEU A 294 -7.87 -12.24 -30.74
CA LEU A 294 -8.75 -11.09 -30.73
C LEU A 294 -9.77 -11.39 -31.83
N GLY A 295 -11.06 -11.41 -31.49
CA GLY A 295 -12.11 -11.71 -32.47
C GLY A 295 -11.92 -10.85 -33.73
N PRO A 296 -12.48 -11.24 -34.89
CA PRO A 296 -12.22 -10.59 -36.17
C PRO A 296 -12.40 -9.06 -36.13
N LEU A 297 -13.34 -8.57 -35.31
CA LEU A 297 -13.52 -7.14 -35.08
C LEU A 297 -12.32 -6.48 -34.37
N ALA A 298 -11.78 -7.12 -33.34
CA ALA A 298 -10.68 -6.59 -32.55
C ALA A 298 -9.35 -6.61 -33.33
N SER A 299 -9.15 -7.57 -34.23
CA SER A 299 -7.99 -7.55 -35.14
C SER A 299 -8.07 -6.38 -36.12
N THR A 300 -9.23 -6.11 -36.73
CA THR A 300 -9.45 -4.93 -37.59
C THR A 300 -9.24 -3.61 -36.84
N ILE A 301 -9.75 -3.50 -35.62
CA ILE A 301 -9.57 -2.28 -34.81
C ILE A 301 -8.08 -2.11 -34.43
N SER A 302 -7.39 -3.21 -34.09
CA SER A 302 -5.97 -3.15 -33.74
C SER A 302 -5.09 -2.69 -34.92
N SER A 303 -5.36 -3.16 -36.14
CA SER A 303 -4.63 -2.75 -37.34
C SER A 303 -4.91 -1.28 -37.71
N ALA A 304 -6.15 -0.83 -37.53
CA ALA A 304 -6.51 0.58 -37.70
C ALA A 304 -5.81 1.49 -36.67
N ALA A 305 -5.73 1.05 -35.40
CA ALA A 305 -5.03 1.78 -34.34
C ALA A 305 -3.51 1.85 -34.59
N LEU A 306 -2.88 0.74 -35.02
CA LEU A 306 -1.47 0.73 -35.41
C LEU A 306 -1.21 1.66 -36.60
N SER A 307 -2.07 1.63 -37.62
CA SER A 307 -1.99 2.53 -38.78
C SER A 307 -2.11 4.00 -38.38
N TYR A 308 -2.93 4.32 -37.37
CA TYR A 308 -3.00 5.66 -36.80
C TYR A 308 -1.69 6.08 -36.12
N LEU A 309 -1.10 5.19 -35.30
CA LEU A 309 0.19 5.43 -34.64
C LEU A 309 1.32 5.66 -35.64
N ARG A 310 1.40 4.86 -36.71
CA ARG A 310 2.40 5.01 -37.77
C ARG A 310 2.33 6.40 -38.43
N ARG A 311 1.12 6.86 -38.77
CA ARG A 311 0.90 8.19 -39.38
C ARG A 311 1.28 9.34 -38.45
N HIS A 312 1.10 9.18 -37.14
CA HIS A 312 1.34 10.23 -36.15
C HIS A 312 2.71 10.15 -35.47
N LEU A 313 3.50 9.10 -35.73
CA LEU A 313 4.82 8.91 -35.13
C LEU A 313 5.74 10.14 -35.26
N PRO A 314 5.84 10.85 -36.41
CA PRO A 314 6.68 12.04 -36.52
C PRO A 314 6.26 13.18 -35.56
N LYS A 315 4.96 13.30 -35.25
CA LYS A 315 4.43 14.33 -34.36
C LYS A 315 4.74 14.06 -32.88
N MET A 316 5.11 12.82 -32.53
CA MET A 316 5.36 12.39 -31.16
C MET A 316 6.81 12.61 -30.70
N GLY A 317 7.72 13.03 -31.60
CA GLY A 317 9.15 13.21 -31.29
C GLY A 317 9.45 14.20 -30.16
N ASN A 318 8.55 15.15 -29.88
CA ASN A 318 8.74 16.18 -28.86
C ASN A 318 8.45 15.70 -27.42
N ASN A 319 7.81 14.54 -27.25
CA ASN A 319 7.48 14.00 -25.93
C ASN A 319 8.01 12.58 -25.78
N ALA A 320 9.11 12.44 -25.06
CA ALA A 320 9.76 11.15 -24.80
C ALA A 320 8.80 10.10 -24.22
N LEU A 321 7.82 10.50 -23.41
CA LEU A 321 6.83 9.56 -22.85
C LEU A 321 5.91 9.00 -23.94
N CYS A 322 5.27 9.87 -24.74
CA CYS A 322 4.38 9.38 -25.80
C CYS A 322 5.18 8.57 -26.83
N LEU A 323 6.40 9.01 -27.18
CA LEU A 323 7.29 8.28 -28.09
C LEU A 323 7.65 6.89 -27.57
N ALA A 324 7.97 6.75 -26.28
CA ALA A 324 8.26 5.46 -25.65
C ALA A 324 7.04 4.53 -25.66
N MET A 325 5.86 5.04 -25.30
CA MET A 325 4.61 4.26 -25.34
C MET A 325 4.28 3.79 -26.76
N THR A 326 4.44 4.67 -27.75
CA THR A 326 4.18 4.33 -29.15
C THR A 326 5.22 3.36 -29.71
N ALA A 327 6.50 3.54 -29.38
CA ALA A 327 7.55 2.60 -29.76
C ALA A 327 7.28 1.21 -29.18
N TYR A 328 6.85 1.12 -27.91
CA TYR A 328 6.44 -0.13 -27.28
C TYR A 328 5.22 -0.75 -27.98
N ALA A 329 4.16 0.03 -28.25
CA ALA A 329 2.98 -0.46 -28.96
C ALA A 329 3.30 -1.00 -30.36
N LEU A 330 4.20 -0.34 -31.11
CA LEU A 330 4.66 -0.78 -32.43
C LEU A 330 5.55 -2.03 -32.38
N THR A 331 6.00 -2.49 -31.20
CA THR A 331 6.71 -3.77 -31.11
C THR A 331 5.81 -4.98 -31.38
N PHE A 332 4.49 -4.83 -31.18
CA PHE A 332 3.46 -5.83 -31.47
C PHE A 332 2.96 -5.78 -32.92
N ASP A 333 3.47 -4.83 -33.71
CA ASP A 333 3.13 -4.69 -35.11
C ASP A 333 3.89 -5.73 -35.97
N SER A 334 3.26 -6.19 -37.06
CA SER A 334 3.93 -7.06 -38.03
C SER A 334 4.89 -6.29 -38.93
N ASP A 335 4.65 -4.99 -39.14
CA ASP A 335 5.52 -4.13 -39.95
C ASP A 335 6.75 -3.67 -39.17
N THR A 336 7.91 -4.21 -39.55
CA THR A 336 9.19 -3.92 -38.88
C THR A 336 9.75 -2.53 -39.21
N THR A 337 9.30 -1.90 -40.31
CA THR A 337 9.84 -0.62 -40.79
C THR A 337 9.59 0.49 -39.78
N TYR A 338 8.35 0.63 -39.33
CA TYR A 338 7.96 1.65 -38.36
C TYR A 338 8.44 1.32 -36.94
N LYS A 339 8.61 0.04 -36.63
CA LYS A 339 9.23 -0.41 -35.37
C LYS A 339 10.67 0.09 -35.26
N PHE A 340 11.50 -0.11 -36.29
CA PHE A 340 12.88 0.40 -36.29
C PHE A 340 12.93 1.92 -36.28
N LYS A 341 12.09 2.58 -37.09
CA LYS A 341 12.00 4.04 -37.11
C LYS A 341 11.65 4.63 -35.73
N ALA A 342 10.66 4.06 -35.04
CA ALA A 342 10.27 4.50 -33.71
C ALA A 342 11.38 4.25 -32.67
N ARG A 343 12.07 3.11 -32.75
CA ARG A 343 13.22 2.79 -31.91
C ARG A 343 14.35 3.81 -32.10
N ASP A 344 14.70 4.11 -33.34
CA ASP A 344 15.81 5.01 -33.64
C ASP A 344 15.48 6.46 -33.23
N MET A 345 14.23 6.89 -33.38
CA MET A 345 13.74 8.15 -32.81
C MET A 345 13.80 8.17 -31.28
N LEU A 346 13.50 7.05 -30.61
CA LEU A 346 13.59 6.96 -29.16
C LEU A 346 15.04 7.01 -28.69
N LEU A 347 15.94 6.28 -29.36
CA LEU A 347 17.37 6.28 -29.07
C LEU A 347 18.01 7.65 -29.32
N SER A 348 17.57 8.41 -30.32
CA SER A 348 18.08 9.78 -30.53
C SER A 348 17.61 10.76 -29.46
N SER A 349 16.50 10.48 -28.76
CA SER A 349 16.00 11.28 -27.64
C SER A 349 16.63 10.93 -26.27
N VAL A 350 17.58 9.99 -26.27
CA VAL A 350 18.22 9.50 -25.06
C VAL A 350 19.08 10.57 -24.40
N ARG A 351 19.13 10.57 -23.07
CA ARG A 351 20.02 11.41 -22.28
C ARG A 351 21.09 10.53 -21.61
N THR A 352 22.32 11.02 -21.55
CA THR A 352 23.52 10.29 -21.10
C THR A 352 24.28 11.02 -19.99
N ASP A 353 23.56 11.61 -19.03
CA ASP A 353 24.18 12.30 -17.89
C ASP A 353 24.61 11.28 -16.81
N ASN A 354 25.68 10.51 -17.06
CA ASN A 354 26.15 9.34 -16.29
C ASN A 354 25.21 8.11 -16.28
N TYR A 355 23.97 8.29 -16.73
CA TYR A 355 22.96 7.23 -16.88
C TYR A 355 22.26 7.37 -18.21
N LEU A 356 21.74 6.24 -18.71
CA LEU A 356 20.87 6.23 -19.87
C LEU A 356 19.42 6.38 -19.42
N TYR A 357 18.78 7.50 -19.77
CA TYR A 357 17.40 7.76 -19.36
C TYR A 357 16.63 8.60 -20.40
N TRP A 358 15.29 8.51 -20.31
CA TRP A 358 14.37 9.31 -21.11
C TRP A 358 13.56 10.22 -20.21
N ALA A 359 13.61 11.52 -20.47
CA ALA A 359 12.83 12.50 -19.73
C ALA A 359 12.51 13.72 -20.59
N VAL A 360 11.29 14.25 -20.42
CA VAL A 360 10.84 15.49 -21.06
C VAL A 360 11.71 16.67 -20.61
N ARG A 361 12.12 16.68 -19.33
CA ARG A 361 13.03 17.68 -18.77
C ARG A 361 14.32 17.02 -18.31
N ARG A 362 15.45 17.70 -18.48
CA ARG A 362 16.73 17.24 -17.92
C ARG A 362 16.57 17.15 -16.41
N LEU A 363 16.90 15.98 -15.86
CA LEU A 363 16.96 15.84 -14.41
C LEU A 363 18.12 16.70 -13.93
N ARG A 364 17.93 17.43 -12.84
CA ARG A 364 19.07 18.16 -12.23
C ARG A 364 20.11 17.10 -11.86
N PRO A 365 21.40 17.31 -12.20
CA PRO A 365 22.44 16.43 -11.73
C PRO A 365 22.31 16.36 -10.21
N LEU A 366 22.25 15.14 -9.70
CA LEU A 366 22.24 14.89 -8.27
C LEU A 366 23.42 15.63 -7.68
N ILE A 367 23.18 16.39 -6.62
CA ILE A 367 24.17 17.22 -5.92
C ILE A 367 25.50 16.44 -5.88
N ARG A 368 26.48 16.87 -6.68
CA ARG A 368 27.87 16.44 -6.53
C ARG A 368 28.29 16.83 -5.13
N GLU A 369 29.02 15.94 -4.45
CA GLU A 369 29.82 16.36 -3.31
C GLU A 369 30.61 17.63 -3.70
N PRO A 370 30.78 18.60 -2.79
CA PRO A 370 31.81 19.61 -3.02
C PRO A 370 33.15 18.87 -3.15
N ASP A 371 33.84 19.08 -4.27
CA ASP A 371 35.17 18.53 -4.57
C ASP A 371 36.16 18.94 -3.44
N THR A 372 36.23 18.18 -2.35
CA THR A 372 37.32 18.24 -1.36
C THR A 372 38.19 17.01 -1.56
N GLY A 373 38.83 16.92 -2.72
CA GLY A 373 39.69 15.80 -3.05
C GLY A 373 40.22 15.90 -4.47
N ARG A 374 41.49 16.30 -4.58
CA ARG A 374 42.36 16.34 -5.76
C ARG A 374 41.92 15.37 -6.88
N LYS A 375 41.65 15.91 -8.07
CA LYS A 375 41.46 15.14 -9.31
C LYS A 375 42.74 14.36 -9.61
N GLU A 376 42.69 13.05 -9.40
CA GLU A 376 43.52 12.10 -10.15
C GLU A 376 42.60 11.27 -11.05
N ASN A 377 43.12 10.94 -12.23
CA ASN A 377 42.42 10.52 -13.44
C ASN A 377 41.73 9.15 -13.33
N GLY A 378 40.65 9.05 -12.56
CA GLY A 378 39.77 7.88 -12.51
C GLY A 378 38.32 8.28 -12.69
N ASN A 379 37.72 7.90 -13.83
CA ASN A 379 36.27 7.98 -14.02
C ASN A 379 35.58 6.94 -13.14
N PHE A 380 35.17 7.32 -11.92
CA PHE A 380 34.32 6.45 -11.10
C PHE A 380 33.14 7.24 -10.54
N THR A 381 31.94 6.72 -10.79
CA THR A 381 30.66 7.35 -10.41
C THR A 381 29.89 6.45 -9.47
N LEU A 382 29.67 6.96 -8.25
CA LEU A 382 28.76 6.38 -7.27
C LEU A 382 27.31 6.61 -7.73
N TYR A 383 26.48 5.56 -7.71
CA TYR A 383 25.15 5.61 -8.28
C TYR A 383 24.09 6.08 -7.28
N LYS A 384 23.36 7.15 -7.60
CA LYS A 384 22.22 7.69 -6.83
C LYS A 384 21.07 7.93 -7.80
N ALA A 385 19.85 7.58 -7.44
CA ALA A 385 18.66 7.90 -8.25
C ALA A 385 17.52 8.42 -7.37
N THR A 386 17.21 9.71 -7.44
CA THR A 386 16.04 10.27 -6.73
C THR A 386 14.83 10.28 -7.65
N SER A 387 13.70 9.70 -7.23
CA SER A 387 12.43 9.89 -7.92
C SER A 387 11.87 11.29 -7.60
N LEU A 388 11.73 12.13 -8.61
CA LEU A 388 10.96 13.36 -8.56
C LEU A 388 9.59 13.09 -9.18
N HIS A 389 8.55 12.96 -8.35
CA HIS A 389 7.18 12.79 -8.82
C HIS A 389 6.63 14.14 -9.31
N SER A 390 6.50 14.32 -10.63
CA SER A 390 5.65 15.37 -11.21
C SER A 390 4.46 14.75 -11.95
N ALA A 391 3.24 15.12 -11.54
CA ALA A 391 1.98 14.59 -12.07
C ALA A 391 1.53 15.21 -13.42
N ASP A 392 2.29 16.14 -14.00
CA ASP A 392 1.82 17.01 -15.09
C ASP A 392 1.90 16.43 -16.52
N SER A 393 2.55 15.28 -16.73
CA SER A 393 2.84 14.79 -18.10
C SER A 393 1.73 13.94 -18.75
N SER A 394 0.73 13.48 -17.99
CA SER A 394 -0.33 12.59 -18.51
C SER A 394 -1.43 13.30 -19.31
N ALA A 395 -1.66 14.60 -19.07
CA ALA A 395 -2.74 15.35 -19.70
C ALA A 395 -2.53 15.57 -21.22
N ARG A 396 -1.27 15.63 -21.69
CA ARG A 396 -0.97 15.93 -23.10
C ARG A 396 -1.05 14.72 -24.04
N CYS A 397 -0.75 13.49 -23.60
CA CYS A 397 -0.92 12.33 -24.48
C CYS A 397 -2.43 11.98 -24.65
N ALA A 398 -3.29 12.28 -23.66
CA ALA A 398 -4.73 12.04 -23.76
C ALA A 398 -5.43 12.96 -24.78
N ALA A 399 -4.99 14.23 -24.88
CA ALA A 399 -5.56 15.21 -25.81
C ALA A 399 -5.25 14.90 -27.30
N VAL A 400 -4.18 14.15 -27.59
CA VAL A 400 -3.85 13.71 -28.95
C VAL A 400 -4.67 12.48 -29.36
N ALA A 401 -5.12 11.67 -28.39
CA ALA A 401 -5.95 10.49 -28.63
C ALA A 401 -7.46 10.79 -28.73
N SER A 402 -7.90 11.96 -28.25
CA SER A 402 -9.28 12.45 -28.40
C SER A 402 -9.42 13.30 -29.67
N GLY A 403 -9.34 12.66 -30.84
CA GLY A 403 -9.99 13.20 -32.04
C GLY A 403 -11.51 12.95 -31.95
N PRO A 404 -12.35 13.77 -32.59
CA PRO A 404 -13.78 13.51 -32.62
C PRO A 404 -14.01 12.16 -33.30
N LEU A 405 -14.72 11.26 -32.61
CA LEU A 405 -15.42 10.14 -33.24
C LEU A 405 -16.63 10.69 -34.00
#